data_AF-A0A9W4TDX4-F1
#
_entry.id   AF-A0A9W4TDX4-F1
#
_cell.length_a   1.000
_cell.length_b   1.000
_cell.length_c   1.000
_cell.angle_alpha   90.00
_cell.angle_beta   90.00
_cell.angle_gamma   90.00
#
_symmetry.space_group_name_H-M   'P 1'
#
loop_
_entity.id
_entity.type
_entity.pdbx_description
1 polymer ?
#
loop_
_entity_poly.entity_id
_entity_poly.type
_entity_poly.pdbx_seq_one_letter_code
_entity_poly.pdbx_strand_id
1 'polypeptide(L)'
;MFKSISKNKVAVLLILFFSIVSNAQINMFGDWRIDNIIGISDIKEYSMVKQEESNRSGHLLTLNLDGTFISRNLPSCGNDTFLNTFGNFILIDDTHIRFILQQTSSRNYNKVHNLESDLSRDLGIFYIYKDSKSVRLIESNGVLEDDKNKILYNKLMDSFNWRLYDFVWNNTKGNNREEIVKDCIDSEKRIDFSNCKVVFSKKEKYGDVILVQENSNFHFVIYDDFQKKVSLAYPR
;
A
#
# COMPACT_ATOMS: atom_id res chain seq x y z
N MET A 1 -35.49 -30.98 37.66
CA MET A 1 -34.93 -31.31 36.33
C MET A 1 -35.31 -30.19 35.38
N PHE A 2 -34.42 -29.22 35.16
CA PHE A 2 -34.39 -28.32 34.00
C PHE A 2 -32.99 -27.70 33.98
N LYS A 3 -32.16 -28.13 33.03
CA LYS A 3 -30.85 -27.56 32.71
C LYS A 3 -31.09 -26.18 32.09
N SER A 4 -30.50 -25.13 32.67
CA SER A 4 -30.35 -23.85 31.97
C SER A 4 -28.92 -23.75 31.45
N ILE A 5 -28.82 -23.55 30.13
CA ILE A 5 -27.62 -23.52 29.33
C ILE A 5 -26.93 -22.15 29.49
N SER A 6 -25.60 -22.20 29.46
CA SER A 6 -24.66 -21.10 29.67
C SER A 6 -24.95 -19.84 28.83
N LYS A 7 -24.78 -18.67 29.43
CA LYS A 7 -24.51 -17.42 28.69
C LYS A 7 -23.04 -17.06 28.85
N ASN A 8 -22.19 -17.63 27.98
CA ASN A 8 -20.85 -17.09 27.79
C ASN A 8 -20.97 -15.73 27.11
N LYS A 9 -20.41 -14.71 27.76
CA LYS A 9 -20.35 -13.33 27.27
C LYS A 9 -19.41 -13.28 26.08
N VAL A 10 -19.96 -13.33 24.86
CA VAL A 10 -19.21 -13.03 23.64
C VAL A 10 -18.99 -11.53 23.62
N ALA A 11 -17.74 -11.10 23.78
CA ALA A 11 -17.34 -9.73 23.52
C ALA A 11 -17.35 -9.51 22.00
N VAL A 12 -18.45 -8.98 21.49
CA VAL A 12 -18.54 -8.48 20.12
C VAL A 12 -17.77 -7.17 20.07
N LEU A 13 -16.56 -7.19 19.51
CA LEU A 13 -15.81 -5.98 19.22
C LEU A 13 -16.42 -5.30 17.99
N LEU A 14 -17.43 -4.47 18.22
CA LEU A 14 -18.09 -3.68 17.19
C LEU A 14 -17.22 -2.44 16.89
N ILE A 15 -16.27 -2.56 15.95
CA ILE A 15 -15.49 -1.42 15.48
C ILE A 15 -16.41 -0.59 14.56
N LEU A 16 -17.04 0.44 15.13
CA LEU A 16 -17.70 1.50 14.37
C LEU A 16 -16.65 2.26 13.57
N PHE A 17 -16.56 1.99 12.26
CA PHE A 17 -15.81 2.84 11.35
C PHE A 17 -16.61 4.13 11.11
N PHE A 18 -16.18 5.21 11.75
CA PHE A 18 -16.61 6.56 11.39
C PHE A 18 -16.14 6.87 9.96
N SER A 19 -17.06 6.98 9.01
CA SER A 19 -16.82 7.56 7.69
C SER A 19 -16.61 9.06 7.83
N ILE A 20 -15.44 9.51 8.30
CA ILE A 20 -15.04 10.91 8.19
C ILE A 20 -14.55 11.13 6.76
N VAL A 21 -15.46 11.27 5.80
CA VAL A 21 -15.13 11.84 4.49
C VAL A 21 -15.29 13.35 4.58
N SER A 22 -14.38 13.97 5.33
CA SER A 22 -14.15 15.41 5.22
C SER A 22 -13.33 15.63 3.94
N ASN A 23 -14.00 15.83 2.81
CA ASN A 23 -13.34 16.26 1.56
C ASN A 23 -12.88 17.72 1.70
N ALA A 24 -11.82 17.94 2.48
CA ALA A 24 -11.03 19.15 2.36
C ALA A 24 -10.11 18.95 1.15
N GLN A 25 -10.28 19.78 0.11
CA GLN A 25 -9.38 19.79 -1.05
C GLN A 25 -7.93 19.82 -0.55
N ILE A 26 -7.16 18.79 -0.90
CA ILE A 26 -5.75 18.72 -0.53
C ILE A 26 -5.03 19.74 -1.41
N ASN A 27 -4.56 20.84 -0.82
CA ASN A 27 -3.63 21.71 -1.53
C ASN A 27 -2.30 20.95 -1.70
N MET A 28 -2.14 20.35 -2.87
CA MET A 28 -0.95 19.59 -3.27
C MET A 28 0.15 20.47 -3.87
N PHE A 29 -0.14 21.73 -4.16
CA PHE A 29 0.84 22.62 -4.80
C PHE A 29 1.93 23.06 -3.82
N GLY A 30 3.13 23.28 -4.36
CA GLY A 30 4.31 23.70 -3.61
C GLY A 30 5.33 22.57 -3.41
N ASP A 31 6.22 22.78 -2.44
CA ASP A 31 7.38 21.93 -2.20
C ASP A 31 7.10 20.86 -1.13
N TRP A 32 7.43 19.63 -1.49
CA TRP A 32 7.29 18.45 -0.66
C TRP A 32 8.64 17.77 -0.52
N ARG A 33 8.94 17.31 0.70
CA ARG A 33 9.95 16.29 0.91
C ARG A 33 9.34 14.94 0.56
N ILE A 34 10.06 14.17 -0.24
CA ILE A 34 9.62 12.83 -0.64
C ILE A 34 10.64 11.79 -0.19
N ASP A 35 10.22 10.53 -0.13
CA ASP A 35 11.09 9.40 0.17
C ASP A 35 11.92 8.97 -1.05
N ASN A 36 11.39 9.12 -2.26
CA ASN A 36 12.03 8.72 -3.51
C ASN A 36 11.74 9.68 -4.68
N ILE A 37 12.69 9.83 -5.61
CA ILE A 37 12.51 10.66 -6.82
C ILE A 37 11.44 10.03 -7.71
N ILE A 38 10.44 10.83 -8.08
CA ILE A 38 9.38 10.38 -8.99
C ILE A 38 9.95 10.13 -10.38
N GLY A 39 9.75 8.92 -10.91
CA GLY A 39 10.10 8.57 -12.29
C GLY A 39 11.53 8.05 -12.51
N ILE A 40 12.34 7.80 -11.48
CA ILE A 40 13.66 7.15 -11.66
C ILE A 40 13.59 5.63 -11.50
N SER A 41 12.59 5.12 -10.79
CA SER A 41 12.39 3.70 -10.51
C SER A 41 10.90 3.35 -10.54
N ASP A 42 10.60 2.07 -10.76
CA ASP A 42 9.23 1.53 -10.74
C ASP A 42 8.72 1.42 -9.29
N ILE A 43 8.64 2.56 -8.62
CA ILE A 43 8.14 2.70 -7.27
C ILE A 43 6.63 2.88 -7.33
N LYS A 44 5.94 2.06 -6.54
CA LYS A 44 4.47 1.97 -6.50
C LYS A 44 3.84 2.89 -5.46
N GLU A 45 4.63 3.44 -4.55
CA GLU A 45 4.16 4.32 -3.49
C GLU A 45 5.22 5.37 -3.17
N TYR A 46 4.80 6.63 -3.09
CA TYR A 46 5.64 7.75 -2.65
C TYR A 46 5.02 8.39 -1.42
N SER A 47 5.84 8.74 -0.44
CA SER A 47 5.41 9.47 0.75
C SER A 47 5.88 10.91 0.68
N MET A 48 4.96 11.86 0.83
CA MET A 48 5.20 13.28 0.73
C MET A 48 4.90 13.95 2.08
N VAL A 49 5.86 14.72 2.58
CA VAL A 49 5.71 15.54 3.78
C VAL A 49 5.99 16.99 3.39
N LYS A 50 5.21 17.94 3.89
CA LYS A 50 5.44 19.36 3.59
C LYS A 50 6.86 19.74 3.96
N GLN A 51 7.56 20.43 3.05
CA GLN A 51 8.92 20.85 3.33
C GLN A 51 8.93 21.94 4.42
N GLU A 52 9.68 21.69 5.50
CA GLU A 52 10.03 22.72 6.47
C GLU A 52 11.24 23.52 5.98
N GLU A 53 11.26 24.83 6.21
CA GLU A 53 12.26 25.75 5.66
C GLU A 53 13.72 25.39 6.00
N SER A 54 13.93 24.67 7.10
CA SER A 54 15.24 24.35 7.68
C SER A 54 15.97 23.17 7.04
N ASN A 55 15.30 22.34 6.22
CA ASN A 55 15.90 21.13 5.66
C ASN A 55 15.73 21.07 4.13
N ARG A 56 16.79 21.48 3.43
CA ARG A 56 16.83 21.55 1.96
C ARG A 56 17.53 20.35 1.31
N SER A 57 18.02 19.38 2.07
CA SER A 57 18.67 18.19 1.51
C SER A 57 17.75 16.96 1.52
N GLY A 58 17.99 16.05 0.59
CA GLY A 58 17.20 14.84 0.34
C GLY A 58 16.38 14.92 -0.95
N HIS A 59 15.38 14.06 -1.07
CA HIS A 59 14.49 14.04 -2.23
C HIS A 59 13.37 15.07 -2.05
N LEU A 60 13.09 15.82 -3.10
CA LEU A 60 12.08 16.87 -3.13
C LEU A 60 11.18 16.70 -4.36
N LEU A 61 9.93 17.11 -4.22
CA LEU A 61 8.95 17.26 -5.30
C LEU A 61 8.35 18.66 -5.21
N THR A 62 8.37 19.39 -6.32
CA THR A 62 7.64 20.63 -6.49
C THR A 62 6.47 20.37 -7.44
N LEU A 63 5.25 20.69 -7.01
CA LEU A 63 4.04 20.68 -7.86
C LEU A 63 3.62 22.13 -8.13
N ASN A 64 3.76 22.56 -9.39
CA ASN A 64 3.46 23.93 -9.80
C ASN A 64 1.99 24.10 -10.17
N LEU A 65 1.49 25.34 -10.04
CA LEU A 65 0.10 25.68 -10.40
C LEU A 65 -0.20 25.55 -11.90
N ASP A 66 0.84 25.57 -12.75
CA ASP A 66 0.73 25.43 -14.20
C ASP A 66 0.63 23.95 -14.67
N GLY A 67 0.59 23.01 -13.73
CA GLY A 67 0.52 21.57 -14.03
C GLY A 67 1.87 20.92 -14.30
N THR A 68 2.99 21.62 -14.08
CA THR A 68 4.33 21.05 -14.17
C THR A 68 4.84 20.53 -12.83
N PHE A 69 5.72 19.53 -12.85
CA PHE A 69 6.42 19.07 -11.66
C PHE A 69 7.92 18.98 -11.85
N ILE A 70 8.64 19.09 -10.74
CA ILE A 70 10.07 18.82 -10.64
C ILE A 70 10.31 17.89 -9.46
N SER A 71 10.90 16.71 -9.70
CA SER A 71 11.39 15.86 -8.62
C SER A 71 12.90 15.78 -8.65
N ARG A 72 13.57 16.03 -7.52
CA ARG A 72 15.03 16.17 -7.45
C ARG A 72 15.60 15.54 -6.21
N ASN A 73 16.85 15.06 -6.26
CA ASN A 73 17.66 14.92 -5.06
C ASN A 73 18.56 16.15 -4.87
N LEU A 74 18.63 16.63 -3.64
CA LEU A 74 19.60 17.63 -3.21
C LEU A 74 20.54 16.95 -2.20
N PRO A 75 21.71 16.48 -2.65
CA PRO A 75 22.67 15.87 -1.75
C PRO A 75 23.17 16.85 -0.69
N SER A 76 23.41 16.35 0.51
CA SER A 76 23.96 17.17 1.61
C SER A 76 25.42 17.56 1.38
N CYS A 77 26.15 16.85 0.50
CA CYS A 77 27.58 17.00 0.26
C CYS A 77 27.88 17.12 -1.24
N GLY A 78 28.84 17.99 -1.59
CA GLY A 78 29.13 18.41 -2.98
C GLY A 78 29.83 17.39 -3.89
N ASN A 79 29.82 16.09 -3.58
CA ASN A 79 30.42 15.05 -4.43
C ASN A 79 29.39 14.03 -4.98
N ASP A 80 28.13 14.16 -4.58
CA ASP A 80 27.08 13.23 -4.96
C ASP A 80 26.45 13.60 -6.31
N THR A 81 25.82 12.60 -6.95
CA THR A 81 25.09 12.79 -8.20
C THR A 81 23.76 13.48 -7.94
N PHE A 82 23.52 14.60 -8.61
CA PHE A 82 22.20 15.21 -8.74
C PHE A 82 21.42 14.49 -9.83
N LEU A 83 20.16 14.20 -9.55
CA LEU A 83 19.18 13.54 -10.37
C LEU A 83 17.93 14.39 -10.28
N ASN A 84 17.45 14.83 -11.44
CA ASN A 84 16.19 15.54 -11.53
C ASN A 84 15.31 14.89 -12.59
N THR A 85 14.02 14.87 -12.33
CA THR A 85 12.98 14.53 -13.29
C THR A 85 12.01 15.69 -13.42
N PHE A 86 11.55 15.90 -14.64
CA PHE A 86 10.65 16.99 -15.02
C PHE A 86 9.50 16.43 -15.83
N GLY A 87 8.33 17.03 -15.68
CA GLY A 87 7.19 16.69 -16.52
C GLY A 87 5.93 17.43 -16.13
N ASN A 88 4.81 16.85 -16.51
CA ASN A 88 3.48 17.38 -16.20
C ASN A 88 2.73 16.44 -15.27
N PHE A 89 1.75 16.98 -14.56
CA PHE A 89 0.78 16.21 -13.83
C PHE A 89 -0.64 16.68 -14.15
N ILE A 90 -1.59 15.78 -13.98
CA ILE A 90 -3.02 16.03 -14.17
C ILE A 90 -3.73 15.57 -12.91
N LEU A 91 -4.43 16.46 -12.23
CA LEU A 91 -5.42 16.08 -11.22
C LEU A 91 -6.64 15.55 -11.96
N ILE A 92 -6.91 14.25 -11.84
CA ILE A 92 -8.04 13.60 -12.50
C ILE A 92 -9.34 13.94 -11.74
N ASP A 93 -9.25 13.92 -10.41
CA ASP A 93 -10.28 14.31 -9.46
C ASP A 93 -9.62 14.70 -8.12
N ASP A 94 -10.42 14.89 -7.06
CA ASP A 94 -9.92 15.26 -5.72
C ASP A 94 -9.07 14.16 -5.04
N THR A 95 -9.04 12.96 -5.61
CA THR A 95 -8.43 11.75 -5.05
C THR A 95 -7.38 11.11 -5.95
N HIS A 96 -7.23 11.53 -7.21
CA HIS A 96 -6.30 10.93 -8.15
C HIS A 96 -5.45 11.95 -8.91
N ILE A 97 -4.17 11.63 -9.08
CA ILE A 97 -3.20 12.39 -9.85
C ILE A 97 -2.48 11.47 -10.85
N ARG A 98 -2.25 11.95 -12.07
CA ARG A 98 -1.44 11.26 -13.08
C ARG A 98 -0.19 12.05 -13.37
N PHE A 99 0.95 11.37 -13.46
CA PHE A 99 2.23 12.00 -13.80
C PHE A 99 2.70 11.58 -15.19
N ILE A 100 3.14 12.54 -15.98
CA ILE A 100 3.75 12.34 -17.30
C ILE A 100 5.16 12.88 -17.22
N LEU A 101 6.13 11.97 -17.11
CA LEU A 101 7.54 12.29 -17.16
C LEU A 101 7.90 12.75 -18.57
N GLN A 102 8.71 13.80 -18.70
CA GLN A 102 9.17 14.33 -19.99
C GLN A 102 10.69 14.29 -20.12
N GLN A 103 11.39 14.64 -19.04
CA GLN A 103 12.83 14.77 -19.06
C GLN A 103 13.43 14.20 -17.78
N THR A 104 14.59 13.57 -17.91
CA THR A 104 15.48 13.28 -16.78
C THR A 104 16.82 13.97 -17.00
N SER A 105 17.44 14.43 -15.93
CA SER A 105 18.79 15.00 -15.94
C SER A 105 19.61 14.38 -14.82
N SER A 106 20.87 14.08 -15.10
CA SER A 106 21.84 13.72 -14.06
C SER A 106 23.11 14.55 -14.18
N ARG A 107 23.66 14.96 -13.04
CA ARG A 107 24.90 15.72 -12.96
C ARG A 107 25.77 15.15 -11.85
N ASN A 108 27.01 14.82 -12.17
CA ASN A 108 28.01 14.41 -11.19
C ASN A 108 29.19 15.40 -11.23
N TYR A 109 29.64 15.89 -10.07
CA TYR A 109 30.75 16.85 -10.00
C TYR A 109 32.08 16.29 -10.55
N ASN A 110 32.28 14.96 -10.52
CA ASN A 110 33.51 14.28 -10.95
C ASN A 110 33.47 13.74 -12.39
N LYS A 111 32.33 13.86 -13.09
CA LYS A 111 32.19 13.44 -14.50
C LYS A 111 31.41 14.48 -15.28
N VAL A 112 32.06 15.11 -16.25
CA VAL A 112 31.44 16.05 -17.20
C VAL A 112 30.59 15.28 -18.22
N HIS A 113 29.54 14.61 -17.73
CA HIS A 113 28.49 14.05 -18.55
C HIS A 113 27.16 14.42 -17.90
N ASN A 114 26.59 15.53 -18.36
CA ASN A 114 25.18 15.81 -18.12
C ASN A 114 24.41 14.85 -19.03
N LEU A 115 23.80 13.82 -18.46
CA LEU A 115 22.89 12.97 -19.22
C LEU A 115 21.51 13.61 -19.11
N GLU A 116 21.06 14.23 -20.20
CA GLU A 116 19.67 14.63 -20.38
C GLU A 116 19.03 13.62 -21.33
N SER A 117 17.87 13.09 -20.94
CA SER A 117 17.09 12.19 -21.80
C SER A 117 15.68 12.74 -21.94
N ASP A 118 15.27 13.00 -23.18
CA ASP A 118 13.89 13.30 -23.50
C ASP A 118 13.12 11.97 -23.60
N LEU A 119 12.47 11.61 -22.50
CA LEU A 119 11.66 10.41 -22.40
C LEU A 119 10.28 10.84 -21.92
N SER A 120 9.35 10.99 -22.88
CA SER A 120 7.93 11.14 -22.56
C SER A 120 7.39 9.78 -22.10
N ARG A 121 7.23 9.60 -20.79
CA ARG A 121 6.70 8.38 -20.19
C ARG A 121 5.58 8.71 -19.23
N ASP A 122 4.41 8.14 -19.47
CA ASP A 122 3.32 8.14 -18.52
C ASP A 122 3.66 7.21 -17.34
N LEU A 123 3.64 7.76 -16.13
CA LEU A 123 3.92 7.03 -14.90
C LEU A 123 2.66 6.39 -14.30
N GLY A 124 1.49 6.61 -14.92
CA GLY A 124 0.21 6.09 -14.46
C GLY A 124 -0.49 6.98 -13.44
N ILE A 125 -1.56 6.43 -12.87
CA ILE A 125 -2.45 7.11 -11.93
C ILE A 125 -2.05 6.74 -10.51
N PHE A 126 -2.07 7.72 -9.62
CA PHE A 126 -1.85 7.56 -8.20
C PHE A 126 -3.05 8.05 -7.41
N TYR A 127 -3.48 7.24 -6.45
CA TYR A 127 -4.41 7.63 -5.40
C TYR A 127 -3.70 8.52 -4.39
N ILE A 128 -4.34 9.64 -4.07
CA ILE A 128 -3.88 10.65 -3.11
C ILE A 128 -4.45 10.29 -1.73
N TYR A 129 -3.68 9.52 -0.96
CA TYR A 129 -4.07 9.15 0.39
C TYR A 129 -3.50 10.13 1.41
N LYS A 130 -4.37 10.84 2.14
CA LYS A 130 -3.96 11.73 3.23
C LYS A 130 -3.84 10.97 4.55
N ASP A 131 -2.65 11.01 5.13
CA ASP A 131 -2.41 10.65 6.52
C ASP A 131 -2.40 11.92 7.40
N SER A 132 -2.35 11.73 8.71
CA SER A 132 -2.28 12.79 9.72
C SER A 132 -1.16 13.82 9.50
N LYS A 133 -0.02 13.40 8.93
CA LYS A 133 1.17 14.25 8.74
C LYS A 133 1.80 14.18 7.34
N SER A 134 1.29 13.32 6.47
CA SER A 134 1.85 13.08 5.14
C SER A 134 0.75 12.88 4.11
N VAL A 135 1.11 13.03 2.85
CA VAL A 135 0.30 12.62 1.70
C VAL A 135 1.04 11.48 1.03
N ARG A 136 0.37 10.37 0.77
CA ARG A 136 0.93 9.23 0.06
C ARG A 136 0.33 9.17 -1.33
N LEU A 137 1.18 8.99 -2.33
CA LEU A 137 0.80 8.72 -3.71
C LEU A 137 0.94 7.23 -3.94
N ILE A 138 -0.17 6.55 -4.20
CA ILE A 138 -0.21 5.09 -4.25
C ILE A 138 -0.69 4.67 -5.63
N GLU A 139 0.06 3.82 -6.32
CA GLU A 139 -0.32 3.29 -7.64
C GLU A 139 -1.77 2.80 -7.62
N SER A 140 -2.55 3.32 -8.57
CA SER A 140 -4.00 3.20 -8.65
C SER A 140 -4.43 2.82 -10.07
N ASN A 141 -5.54 2.09 -10.16
CA ASN A 141 -6.24 1.82 -11.42
C ASN A 141 -7.30 2.89 -11.75
N GLY A 142 -7.41 3.95 -10.94
CA GLY A 142 -8.40 5.02 -11.05
C GLY A 142 -9.74 4.70 -10.37
N VAL A 143 -9.87 3.58 -9.65
CA VAL A 143 -11.11 3.18 -8.96
C VAL A 143 -10.94 3.41 -7.45
N LEU A 144 -11.57 4.48 -6.95
CA LEU A 144 -11.45 4.91 -5.54
C LEU A 144 -11.72 3.81 -4.51
N GLU A 145 -12.69 2.93 -4.79
CA GLU A 145 -13.04 1.84 -3.86
C GLU A 145 -11.92 0.78 -3.80
N ASP A 146 -11.29 0.47 -4.93
CA ASP A 146 -10.15 -0.45 -4.97
C ASP A 146 -8.96 0.14 -4.21
N ASP A 147 -8.73 1.44 -4.33
CA ASP A 147 -7.66 2.15 -3.62
C ASP A 147 -7.88 2.19 -2.11
N LYS A 148 -9.11 2.48 -1.66
CA LYS A 148 -9.49 2.39 -0.24
C LYS A 148 -9.31 0.98 0.30
N ASN A 149 -9.73 -0.02 -0.47
CA ASN A 149 -9.57 -1.42 -0.12
C ASN A 149 -8.08 -1.81 -0.02
N LYS A 150 -7.24 -1.38 -0.96
CA LYS A 150 -5.78 -1.60 -0.92
C LYS A 150 -5.17 -1.02 0.37
N ILE A 151 -5.57 0.19 0.78
CA ILE A 151 -5.15 0.77 2.06
C ILE A 151 -5.60 -0.05 3.25
N LEU A 152 -6.88 -0.45 3.27
CA LEU A 152 -7.44 -1.27 4.36
C LEU A 152 -6.69 -2.60 4.48
N TYR A 153 -6.47 -3.29 3.37
CA TYR A 153 -5.81 -4.59 3.35
C TYR A 153 -4.35 -4.50 3.81
N ASN A 154 -3.62 -3.47 3.39
CA ASN A 154 -2.28 -3.21 3.90
C ASN A 154 -2.27 -2.99 5.42
N LYS A 155 -3.20 -2.17 5.95
CA LYS A 155 -3.31 -1.95 7.41
C LYS A 155 -3.62 -3.25 8.17
N LEU A 156 -4.53 -4.07 7.65
CA LEU A 156 -4.83 -5.38 8.24
C LEU A 156 -3.59 -6.27 8.21
N MET A 157 -2.89 -6.32 7.07
CA MET A 157 -1.70 -7.15 6.91
C MET A 157 -0.53 -6.71 7.82
N ASP A 158 -0.34 -5.40 8.00
CA ASP A 158 0.68 -4.86 8.91
C ASP A 158 0.37 -5.15 10.38
N SER A 159 -0.91 -5.32 10.73
CA SER A 159 -1.33 -5.73 12.07
C SER A 159 -1.16 -7.23 12.33
N PHE A 160 -0.96 -8.04 11.28
CA PHE A 160 -0.83 -9.48 11.42
C PHE A 160 0.51 -9.85 12.05
N ASN A 161 0.45 -10.52 13.19
CA ASN A 161 1.60 -11.08 13.88
C ASN A 161 1.36 -12.55 14.18
N TRP A 162 1.96 -13.44 13.40
CA TRP A 162 1.77 -14.90 13.48
C TRP A 162 1.93 -15.49 14.89
N ARG A 163 2.71 -14.85 15.78
CA ARG A 163 2.92 -15.32 17.17
C ARG A 163 1.68 -15.19 18.06
N LEU A 164 0.72 -14.36 17.65
CA LEU A 164 -0.55 -14.14 18.37
C LEU A 164 -1.65 -15.10 17.94
N TYR A 165 -1.34 -16.04 17.05
CA TYR A 165 -2.32 -16.95 16.48
C TYR A 165 -1.91 -18.41 16.70
N ASP A 166 -2.91 -19.27 16.75
CA ASP A 166 -2.76 -20.72 16.64
C ASP A 166 -3.12 -21.18 15.22
N PHE A 167 -2.56 -22.32 14.83
CA PHE A 167 -2.65 -22.85 13.48
C PHE A 167 -3.04 -24.32 13.51
N VAL A 168 -4.09 -24.66 12.76
CA VAL A 168 -4.50 -26.04 12.46
C VAL A 168 -4.24 -26.31 10.99
N TRP A 169 -3.21 -27.11 10.70
CA TRP A 169 -2.72 -27.31 9.34
C TRP A 169 -3.48 -28.39 8.59
N ASN A 170 -3.88 -28.08 7.36
CA ASN A 170 -4.48 -29.00 6.41
C ASN A 170 -3.59 -29.13 5.18
N ASN A 171 -3.54 -30.30 4.57
CA ASN A 171 -2.85 -30.46 3.27
C ASN A 171 -3.69 -29.80 2.18
N THR A 172 -3.04 -29.11 1.25
CA THR A 172 -3.68 -28.54 0.06
C THR A 172 -3.03 -29.06 -1.21
N LYS A 173 -3.82 -29.18 -2.28
CA LYS A 173 -3.33 -29.45 -3.63
C LYS A 173 -3.55 -28.27 -4.57
N GLY A 174 -3.98 -27.13 -4.03
CA GLY A 174 -4.27 -25.93 -4.80
C GLY A 174 -3.01 -25.38 -5.47
N ASN A 175 -3.16 -24.91 -6.70
CA ASN A 175 -2.07 -24.34 -7.49
C ASN A 175 -2.10 -22.81 -7.52
N ASN A 176 -3.21 -22.21 -7.12
CA ASN A 176 -3.39 -20.77 -6.93
C ASN A 176 -3.99 -20.49 -5.54
N ARG A 177 -4.04 -19.21 -5.15
CA ARG A 177 -4.43 -18.82 -3.79
C ARG A 177 -5.90 -19.11 -3.52
N GLU A 178 -6.75 -18.96 -4.53
CA GLU A 178 -8.18 -19.23 -4.45
C GLU A 178 -8.46 -20.71 -4.19
N GLU A 179 -7.73 -21.61 -4.86
CA GLU A 179 -7.79 -23.06 -4.61
C GLU A 179 -7.21 -23.41 -3.24
N ILE A 180 -6.05 -22.85 -2.88
CA ILE A 180 -5.38 -23.10 -1.59
C ILE A 180 -6.30 -22.73 -0.41
N VAL A 181 -6.94 -21.56 -0.49
CA VAL A 181 -7.84 -21.09 0.58
C VAL A 181 -9.06 -21.99 0.74
N LYS A 182 -9.61 -22.54 -0.35
CA LYS A 182 -10.77 -23.46 -0.28
C LYS A 182 -10.47 -24.76 0.44
N ASP A 183 -9.21 -25.20 0.44
CA ASP A 183 -8.74 -26.37 1.20
C ASP A 183 -8.57 -26.08 2.70
N CYS A 184 -8.71 -24.82 3.12
CA CYS A 184 -8.65 -24.45 4.54
C CYS A 184 -9.90 -24.94 5.27
N ILE A 185 -9.71 -25.52 6.46
CA ILE A 185 -10.79 -26.00 7.32
C ILE A 185 -10.82 -25.16 8.59
N ASP A 186 -11.98 -24.55 8.84
CA ASP A 186 -12.28 -23.99 10.15
C ASP A 186 -12.69 -25.12 11.11
N SER A 187 -11.87 -25.36 12.13
CA SER A 187 -12.11 -26.35 13.17
C SER A 187 -13.37 -26.06 13.99
N GLU A 188 -13.77 -24.78 14.08
CA GLU A 188 -14.99 -24.34 14.75
C GLU A 188 -16.21 -24.33 13.82
N LYS A 189 -16.01 -24.58 12.52
CA LYS A 189 -17.03 -24.58 11.46
C LYS A 189 -17.88 -23.31 11.40
N ARG A 190 -17.26 -22.15 11.69
CA ARG A 190 -17.88 -20.82 11.63
C ARG A 190 -17.69 -20.15 10.27
N ILE A 191 -16.60 -20.46 9.58
CA ILE A 191 -16.24 -19.86 8.30
C ILE A 191 -16.37 -20.90 7.18
N ASP A 192 -17.06 -20.53 6.11
CA ASP A 192 -17.10 -21.33 4.88
C ASP A 192 -16.15 -20.73 3.83
N PHE A 193 -14.95 -21.32 3.74
CA PHE A 193 -13.91 -20.85 2.81
C PHE A 193 -14.29 -21.00 1.33
N SER A 194 -15.33 -21.78 1.00
CA SER A 194 -15.84 -21.83 -0.39
C SER A 194 -16.50 -20.53 -0.84
N ASN A 195 -17.00 -19.73 0.12
CA ASN A 195 -17.63 -18.42 -0.11
C ASN A 195 -16.67 -17.25 0.13
N CYS A 196 -15.44 -17.53 0.56
CA CYS A 196 -14.44 -16.50 0.83
C CYS A 196 -13.79 -16.01 -0.47
N LYS A 197 -13.54 -14.70 -0.56
CA LYS A 197 -12.75 -14.09 -1.62
C LYS A 197 -11.33 -13.83 -1.13
N VAL A 198 -10.32 -14.24 -1.91
CA VAL A 198 -8.94 -13.79 -1.69
C VAL A 198 -8.85 -12.32 -2.11
N VAL A 199 -8.50 -11.44 -1.18
CA VAL A 199 -8.44 -9.99 -1.43
C VAL A 199 -7.04 -9.42 -1.39
N PHE A 200 -6.13 -10.06 -0.65
CA PHE A 200 -4.74 -9.63 -0.58
C PHE A 200 -3.84 -10.80 -0.18
N SER A 201 -2.56 -10.74 -0.53
CA SER A 201 -1.59 -11.71 -0.05
C SER A 201 -0.20 -11.09 0.01
N LYS A 202 0.61 -11.58 0.95
CA LYS A 202 1.99 -11.16 1.14
C LYS A 202 2.84 -12.38 1.43
N LYS A 203 3.99 -12.46 0.76
CA LYS A 203 4.98 -13.49 1.03
C LYS A 203 5.82 -13.09 2.24
N GLU A 204 5.86 -13.96 3.25
CA GLU A 204 6.66 -13.81 4.44
C GLU A 204 7.71 -14.93 4.52
N LYS A 205 8.67 -14.80 5.44
CA LYS A 205 9.77 -15.78 5.60
C LYS A 205 9.28 -17.19 5.96
N TYR A 206 8.08 -17.30 6.52
CA TYR A 206 7.49 -18.52 7.05
C TYR A 206 6.31 -19.05 6.21
N GLY A 207 6.01 -18.42 5.07
CA GLY A 207 4.89 -18.79 4.21
C GLY A 207 4.20 -17.58 3.60
N ASP A 208 3.19 -17.82 2.78
CA ASP A 208 2.30 -16.79 2.25
C ASP A 208 1.21 -16.49 3.29
N VAL A 209 1.08 -15.23 3.67
CA VAL A 209 -0.06 -14.72 4.44
C VAL A 209 -1.11 -14.26 3.44
N ILE A 210 -2.31 -14.82 3.53
CA ILE A 210 -3.43 -14.57 2.62
C ILE A 210 -4.56 -13.94 3.44
N LEU A 211 -5.01 -12.76 3.01
CA LEU A 211 -6.19 -12.10 3.55
C LEU A 211 -7.40 -12.53 2.74
N VAL A 212 -8.37 -13.11 3.41
CA VAL A 212 -9.64 -13.52 2.80
C VAL A 212 -10.79 -12.70 3.38
N GLN A 213 -11.77 -12.42 2.55
CA GLN A 213 -12.97 -11.69 2.90
C GLN A 213 -14.18 -12.63 2.84
N GLU A 214 -14.94 -12.68 3.92
CA GLU A 214 -16.25 -13.32 4.02
C GLU A 214 -17.28 -12.24 4.36
N ASN A 215 -18.11 -11.85 3.39
CA ASN A 215 -19.00 -10.69 3.52
C ASN A 215 -18.22 -9.41 3.91
N SER A 216 -18.41 -8.89 5.12
CA SER A 216 -17.70 -7.73 5.66
C SER A 216 -16.59 -8.09 6.66
N ASN A 217 -16.37 -9.39 6.89
CA ASN A 217 -15.34 -9.88 7.82
C ASN A 217 -14.06 -10.27 7.06
N PHE A 218 -12.94 -10.15 7.77
CA PHE A 218 -11.62 -10.49 7.25
C PHE A 218 -10.97 -11.56 8.10
N HIS A 219 -10.32 -12.52 7.43
CA HIS A 219 -9.62 -13.62 8.08
C HIS A 219 -8.23 -13.79 7.47
N PHE A 220 -7.27 -14.20 8.29
CA PHE A 220 -5.92 -14.51 7.83
C PHE A 220 -5.78 -16.02 7.65
N VAL A 221 -5.30 -16.41 6.47
CA VAL A 221 -4.96 -17.78 6.13
C VAL A 221 -3.46 -17.82 5.86
N ILE A 222 -2.76 -18.80 6.41
CA ILE A 222 -1.34 -19.03 6.16
C ILE A 222 -1.17 -20.24 5.26
N TYR A 223 -0.31 -20.08 4.26
CA TYR A 223 0.09 -21.15 3.36
C TYR A 223 1.60 -21.41 3.46
N ASP A 224 1.96 -22.64 3.83
CA ASP A 224 3.33 -23.17 3.76
C ASP A 224 3.52 -23.85 2.40
N ASP A 225 4.23 -23.18 1.51
CA ASP A 225 4.50 -23.67 0.15
C ASP A 225 5.45 -24.87 0.11
N PHE A 226 6.32 -25.02 1.12
CA PHE A 226 7.26 -26.14 1.18
C PHE A 226 6.55 -27.44 1.57
N GLN A 227 5.66 -27.36 2.57
CA GLN A 227 4.90 -28.51 3.04
C GLN A 227 3.59 -28.72 2.29
N LYS A 228 3.18 -27.77 1.43
CA LYS A 228 1.86 -27.73 0.78
C LYS A 228 0.74 -27.82 1.81
N LYS A 229 0.82 -26.97 2.84
CA LYS A 229 -0.16 -26.91 3.93
C LYS A 229 -0.77 -25.54 4.06
N VAL A 230 -2.04 -25.51 4.45
CA VAL A 230 -2.82 -24.28 4.66
C VAL A 230 -3.47 -24.30 6.03
N SER A 231 -3.60 -23.13 6.66
CA SER A 231 -4.23 -23.00 7.97
C SER A 231 -4.92 -21.65 8.13
N LEU A 232 -6.10 -21.64 8.76
CA LEU A 232 -6.69 -20.43 9.30
C LEU A 232 -5.88 -20.00 10.53
N ALA A 233 -5.57 -18.72 10.62
CA ALA A 233 -4.94 -18.14 11.80
C ALA A 233 -6.02 -17.85 12.85
N TYR A 234 -6.06 -18.63 13.93
CA TYR A 234 -6.99 -18.44 15.04
C TYR A 234 -6.39 -17.48 16.07
N PRO A 235 -7.00 -16.31 16.33
CA PRO A 235 -6.51 -15.42 17.38
C PRO A 235 -6.49 -16.13 18.74
N ARG A 236 -5.41 -15.96 19.49
CA ARG A 236 -5.29 -16.43 20.88
C ARG A 236 -6.08 -15.57 21.87
#